data_AF-A0A7T7RI88-F1
#
_entry.id   AF-A0A7T7RI88-F1
#
_cell.length_a   1.000
_cell.length_b   1.000
_cell.length_c   1.000
_cell.angle_alpha   90.00
_cell.angle_beta   90.00
_cell.angle_gamma   90.00
#
_symmetry.space_group_name_H-M   'P 1'
#
loop_
_entity.id
_entity.type
_entity.pdbx_description
1 polymer ?
#
loop_
_entity_poly.entity_id
_entity_poly.type
_entity_poly.pdbx_seq_one_letter_code
_entity_poly.pdbx_strand_id
1 'polypeptide(L)'
;MGPSTPQPRRTPPLDSLRELAPGAELVKIRANPRNWSQAVLLAAYTWPQYEGDRLVPLDHGSYPDDSHNTALIVGEFLSRYRQLPVVRQLQASDAAYTFLVELARPSWELSGGDSQ
;
A
#
# COMPACT_ATOMS: atom_id res chain seq x y z
N MET A 1 25.84 7.70 -22.28
CA MET A 1 25.67 7.62 -20.82
C MET A 1 24.34 8.26 -20.49
N GLY A 2 23.26 7.47 -20.40
CA GLY A 2 21.93 8.00 -20.06
C GLY A 2 21.86 8.28 -18.56
N PRO A 3 21.14 9.32 -18.11
CA PRO A 3 20.98 9.60 -16.69
C PRO A 3 20.29 8.40 -16.04
N SER A 4 20.97 7.77 -15.08
CA SER A 4 20.37 6.79 -14.19
C SER A 4 19.26 7.51 -13.43
N THR A 5 18.00 7.30 -13.85
CA THR A 5 16.85 7.69 -13.05
C THR A 5 17.04 7.05 -11.68
N PRO A 6 16.88 7.81 -10.57
CA PRO A 6 16.98 7.24 -9.24
C PRO A 6 15.92 6.14 -9.15
N GLN A 7 16.37 4.88 -9.16
CA GLN A 7 15.51 3.74 -8.93
C GLN A 7 14.77 4.03 -7.61
N PRO A 8 13.42 4.00 -7.59
CA PRO A 8 12.69 4.24 -6.35
C PRO A 8 13.25 3.26 -5.34
N ARG A 9 13.74 3.78 -4.20
CA ARG A 9 14.41 2.98 -3.18
C ARG A 9 13.54 1.75 -2.93
N ARG A 10 14.01 0.56 -3.33
CA ARG A 10 13.37 -0.70 -2.96
C ARG A 10 13.38 -0.72 -1.45
N THR A 11 12.26 -0.36 -0.84
CA THR A 11 12.02 -0.55 0.57
C THR A 11 11.62 -2.01 0.71
N PRO A 12 12.51 -2.89 1.23
CA PRO A 12 12.20 -4.30 1.41
C PRO A 12 10.83 -4.57 2.08
N PRO A 13 10.36 -3.76 3.06
CA PRO A 13 9.07 -4.04 3.69
C PRO A 13 7.85 -3.82 2.79
N LEU A 14 7.94 -3.01 1.74
CA LEU A 14 6.82 -2.79 0.82
C LEU A 14 6.79 -3.80 -0.32
N ASP A 15 7.90 -4.50 -0.60
CA ASP A 15 7.99 -5.45 -1.71
C ASP A 15 7.03 -6.62 -1.50
N SER A 16 6.92 -7.16 -0.29
CA SER A 16 5.95 -8.23 0.01
C SER A 16 4.49 -7.79 -0.18
N LEU A 17 4.16 -6.52 0.07
CA LEU A 17 2.82 -5.99 -0.22
C LEU A 17 2.58 -5.82 -1.73
N ARG A 18 3.62 -5.47 -2.50
CA ARG A 18 3.55 -5.39 -3.97
C ARG A 18 3.41 -6.77 -4.60
N GLU A 19 4.03 -7.79 -4.02
CA GLU A 19 3.86 -9.19 -4.45
C GLU A 19 2.44 -9.69 -4.19
N LEU A 20 1.81 -9.26 -3.08
CA LEU A 20 0.42 -9.58 -2.80
C LEU A 20 -0.56 -8.88 -3.75
N ALA A 21 -0.29 -7.66 -4.17
CA ALA A 21 -1.15 -6.91 -5.09
C ALA A 21 -0.33 -6.35 -6.28
N PRO A 22 0.04 -7.19 -7.26
CA PRO A 22 0.85 -6.77 -8.39
C PRO A 22 0.14 -5.66 -9.18
N GLY A 23 0.85 -4.55 -9.42
CA GLY A 23 0.30 -3.38 -10.12
C GLY A 23 -0.46 -2.40 -9.22
N ALA A 24 -0.62 -2.70 -7.93
CA ALA A 24 -1.17 -1.75 -6.98
C ALA A 24 -0.15 -0.67 -6.61
N GLU A 25 -0.63 0.58 -6.56
CA GLU A 25 0.12 1.73 -6.05
C GLU A 25 -0.32 2.11 -4.64
N LEU A 26 -1.54 1.71 -4.25
CA LEU A 26 -2.02 1.75 -2.87
C LEU A 26 -2.73 0.45 -2.50
N VAL A 27 -2.66 0.08 -1.23
CA VAL A 27 -3.43 -1.03 -0.67
C VAL A 27 -4.18 -0.60 0.58
N LYS A 28 -5.44 -1.01 0.68
CA LYS A 28 -6.29 -0.78 1.85
C LYS A 28 -6.37 -2.06 2.65
N ILE A 29 -6.03 -1.96 3.92
CA ILE A 29 -5.84 -3.10 4.82
C ILE A 29 -6.71 -2.91 6.04
N ARG A 30 -7.34 -3.97 6.52
CA ARG A 30 -7.96 -4.03 7.85
C ARG A 30 -7.18 -4.97 8.73
N ALA A 31 -6.84 -4.58 9.94
CA ALA A 31 -6.16 -5.45 10.89
C ALA A 31 -6.72 -5.29 12.29
N ASN A 32 -6.65 -6.37 13.07
CA ASN A 32 -6.95 -6.33 14.50
C ASN A 32 -5.65 -6.00 15.26
N PRO A 33 -5.56 -4.86 15.96
CA PRO A 33 -4.33 -4.49 16.67
C PRO A 33 -3.97 -5.45 17.82
N ARG A 34 -4.93 -6.27 18.27
CA ARG A 34 -4.74 -7.33 19.27
C ARG A 34 -4.37 -8.68 18.65
N ASN A 35 -4.58 -8.85 17.34
CA ASN A 35 -4.27 -10.07 16.59
C ASN A 35 -3.97 -9.77 15.12
N TRP A 36 -2.69 -9.50 14.82
CA TRP A 36 -2.23 -9.14 13.48
C TRP A 36 -2.41 -10.26 12.45
N SER A 37 -2.50 -11.52 12.87
CA SER A 37 -2.78 -12.67 12.00
C SER A 37 -4.21 -12.68 11.44
N GLN A 38 -5.05 -11.73 11.83
CA GLN A 38 -6.38 -11.50 11.26
C GLN A 38 -6.40 -10.32 10.28
N ALA A 39 -5.23 -9.88 9.80
CA ALA A 39 -5.17 -8.81 8.83
C ALA A 39 -5.73 -9.25 7.46
N VAL A 40 -6.41 -8.34 6.78
CA VAL A 40 -7.07 -8.58 5.50
C VAL A 40 -6.74 -7.45 4.55
N LEU A 41 -6.36 -7.81 3.32
CA LEU A 41 -6.29 -6.88 2.20
C LEU A 41 -7.73 -6.63 1.70
N LEU A 42 -8.26 -5.43 1.93
CA LEU A 42 -9.63 -5.05 1.55
C LEU A 42 -9.75 -4.64 0.09
N ALA A 43 -8.72 -3.96 -0.43
CA ALA A 43 -8.70 -3.47 -1.80
C ALA A 43 -7.29 -3.04 -2.19
N ALA A 44 -7.03 -3.05 -3.49
CA ALA A 44 -5.87 -2.46 -4.12
C ALA A 44 -6.32 -1.35 -5.07
N TYR A 45 -5.47 -0.35 -5.27
CA TYR A 45 -5.75 0.81 -6.10
C TYR A 45 -4.53 1.24 -6.90
N THR A 46 -4.76 1.91 -8.01
CA THR A 46 -3.79 2.81 -8.64
C THR A 46 -4.14 4.26 -8.30
N TRP A 47 -3.14 5.12 -8.33
CA TRP A 47 -3.35 6.56 -8.26
C TRP A 47 -4.16 7.02 -9.47
N PRO A 48 -5.04 8.01 -9.29
CA PRO A 48 -5.66 8.67 -10.42
C PRO A 48 -4.63 9.48 -11.20
N GLN A 49 -4.98 9.79 -12.44
CA GLN A 49 -4.16 10.61 -13.32
C GLN A 49 -3.94 12.03 -12.78
N TYR A 50 -4.91 12.59 -12.05
CA TYR A 50 -4.88 13.95 -11.53
C TYR A 50 -5.06 14.00 -10.02
N GLU A 51 -4.51 15.04 -9.38
CA GLU A 51 -4.71 15.28 -7.95
C GLU A 51 -6.18 15.57 -7.64
N GLY A 52 -6.68 15.02 -6.53
CA GLY A 52 -8.06 15.21 -6.07
C GLY A 52 -9.09 14.25 -6.66
N ASP A 53 -8.73 13.52 -7.72
CA ASP A 53 -9.57 12.48 -8.29
C ASP A 53 -9.70 11.26 -7.36
N ARG A 54 -10.72 10.44 -7.62
CA ARG A 54 -10.96 9.22 -6.86
C ARG A 54 -9.93 8.14 -7.23
N LEU A 55 -9.43 7.42 -6.23
CA LEU A 55 -8.58 6.24 -6.41
C LEU A 55 -9.24 5.23 -7.36
N VAL A 56 -8.45 4.71 -8.30
CA VAL A 56 -8.92 3.75 -9.30
C VAL A 56 -8.75 2.35 -8.72
N PRO A 57 -9.83 1.58 -8.50
CA PRO A 57 -9.72 0.24 -7.93
C PRO A 57 -9.01 -0.70 -8.91
N LEU A 58 -8.08 -1.48 -8.38
CA LEU A 58 -7.52 -2.63 -9.09
C LEU A 58 -8.51 -3.80 -8.93
N ASP A 59 -8.85 -4.48 -10.03
CA ASP A 59 -9.86 -5.54 -10.02
C ASP A 59 -9.56 -6.62 -8.97
N HIS A 60 -10.60 -7.03 -8.23
CA HIS A 60 -10.50 -7.98 -7.11
C HIS A 60 -9.97 -9.37 -7.51
N GLY A 61 -9.91 -9.68 -8.81
CA GLY A 61 -9.37 -10.93 -9.36
C GLY A 61 -7.85 -10.97 -9.52
N SER A 62 -7.13 -9.88 -9.16
CA SER A 62 -5.70 -9.72 -9.41
C SER A 62 -4.79 -10.02 -8.19
N TYR A 63 -5.34 -10.39 -7.03
CA TYR A 63 -4.56 -10.76 -5.84
C TYR A 63 -5.07 -12.06 -5.20
N PRO A 64 -4.19 -12.89 -4.62
CA PRO A 64 -4.53 -14.24 -4.18
C PRO A 64 -5.55 -14.23 -3.04
N ASP A 65 -6.59 -15.06 -3.16
CA ASP A 65 -7.59 -15.35 -2.12
C ASP A 65 -7.03 -16.24 -0.98
N ASP A 66 -5.72 -16.50 -0.97
CA ASP A 66 -5.06 -17.22 0.13
C ASP A 66 -4.99 -16.31 1.36
N SER A 67 -6.13 -16.27 2.05
CA SER A 67 -6.46 -15.33 3.11
C SER A 67 -5.57 -15.55 4.33
N HIS A 68 -4.98 -16.74 4.49
CA HIS A 68 -4.02 -17.01 5.57
C HIS A 68 -2.64 -16.43 5.26
N ASN A 69 -2.07 -16.71 4.08
CA ASN A 69 -0.77 -16.17 3.70
C ASN A 69 -0.80 -14.64 3.60
N THR A 70 -1.88 -14.10 3.03
CA THR A 70 -2.14 -12.65 3.00
C THR A 70 -2.15 -12.05 4.40
N ALA A 71 -2.85 -12.69 5.34
CA ALA A 71 -2.92 -12.20 6.71
C ALA A 71 -1.56 -12.23 7.43
N LEU A 72 -0.71 -13.24 7.15
CA LEU A 72 0.64 -13.32 7.72
C LEU A 72 1.54 -12.21 7.19
N ILE A 73 1.61 -12.03 5.88
CA ILE A 73 2.45 -11.00 5.24
C ILE A 73 2.02 -9.59 5.70
N VAL A 74 0.72 -9.32 5.64
CA VAL A 74 0.17 -8.03 6.05
C VAL A 74 0.33 -7.80 7.55
N GLY A 75 0.08 -8.83 8.36
CA GLY A 75 0.22 -8.77 9.81
C GLY A 75 1.66 -8.51 10.24
N GLU A 76 2.63 -9.22 9.65
CA GLU A 76 4.05 -8.98 9.89
C GLU A 76 4.43 -7.54 9.52
N PHE A 77 4.00 -7.08 8.33
CA PHE A 77 4.26 -5.72 7.89
C PHE A 77 3.74 -4.69 8.90
N LEU A 78 2.46 -4.75 9.28
CA LEU A 78 1.85 -3.77 10.19
C LEU A 78 2.43 -3.86 11.61
N SER A 79 2.83 -5.04 12.07
CA SER A 79 3.44 -5.20 13.40
C SER A 79 4.76 -4.43 13.53
N ARG A 80 5.53 -4.31 12.44
CA ARG A 80 6.88 -3.72 12.43
C ARG A 80 6.94 -2.33 11.80
N TYR A 81 6.06 -2.02 10.86
CA TYR A 81 6.22 -0.88 9.95
C TYR A 81 5.01 0.07 9.90
N ARG A 82 4.02 -0.09 10.79
CA ARG A 82 2.83 0.80 10.81
C ARG A 82 3.14 2.28 11.01
N GLN A 83 4.30 2.61 11.58
CA GLN A 83 4.77 3.97 11.81
C GLN A 83 5.49 4.60 10.60
N LEU A 84 5.65 3.86 9.49
CA LEU A 84 6.22 4.43 8.27
C LEU A 84 5.30 5.53 7.71
N PRO A 85 5.86 6.60 7.11
CA PRO A 85 5.07 7.72 6.58
C PRO A 85 4.11 7.32 5.44
N VAL A 86 4.42 6.22 4.74
CA VAL A 86 3.58 5.64 3.69
C VAL A 86 2.38 4.86 4.24
N VAL A 87 2.29 4.64 5.55
CA VAL A 87 1.19 3.95 6.21
C VAL A 87 0.30 4.99 6.89
N ARG A 88 -0.90 5.19 6.34
CA ARG A 88 -1.90 6.10 6.92
C ARG A 88 -3.01 5.30 7.56
N GLN A 89 -3.26 5.52 8.85
CA GLN A 89 -4.43 4.95 9.52
C GLN A 89 -5.66 5.79 9.14
N LEU A 90 -6.62 5.17 8.45
CA LEU A 90 -7.88 5.81 8.05
C LEU A 90 -8.95 5.73 9.13
N GLN A 91 -8.97 4.62 9.88
CA GLN A 91 -9.98 4.37 10.90
C GLN A 91 -9.37 3.53 12.02
N ALA A 92 -9.74 3.86 13.27
CA ALA A 92 -9.46 3.04 14.43
C ALA A 92 -10.74 2.76 15.22
N SER A 93 -10.91 1.51 15.60
CA SER A 93 -11.94 1.04 16.53
C SER A 93 -11.35 -0.03 17.43
N ASP A 94 -11.99 -0.32 18.55
CA ASP A 94 -11.51 -1.31 19.52
C ASP A 94 -11.31 -2.71 18.91
N ALA A 95 -12.08 -3.03 17.86
CA ALA A 95 -12.07 -4.33 17.19
C ALA A 95 -11.22 -4.37 15.91
N ALA A 96 -11.01 -3.25 15.23
CA ALA A 96 -10.30 -3.21 13.94
C ALA A 96 -9.77 -1.83 13.59
N TYR A 97 -8.56 -1.79 13.05
CA TYR A 97 -7.95 -0.61 12.43
C TYR A 97 -7.92 -0.78 10.91
N THR A 98 -8.17 0.31 10.18
CA THR A 98 -8.07 0.35 8.72
C THR A 98 -6.91 1.24 8.33
N PHE A 99 -6.03 0.73 7.49
CA PHE A 99 -4.85 1.41 6.98
C PHE A 99 -4.94 1.55 5.47
N LEU A 100 -4.34 2.62 4.95
CA LEU A 100 -3.99 2.79 3.56
C LEU A 100 -2.46 2.83 3.48
N VAL A 101 -1.87 1.96 2.68
CA VAL A 101 -0.43 1.89 2.49
C VAL A 101 -0.10 2.31 1.07
N GLU A 102 0.74 3.32 0.93
CA GLU A 102 1.27 3.80 -0.35
C GLU A 102 2.45 2.91 -0.77
N LEU A 103 2.28 2.18 -1.88
CA LEU A 103 3.31 1.34 -2.47
C LEU A 103 4.12 2.08 -3.53
N ALA A 104 3.54 3.11 -4.15
CA ALA A 104 4.21 4.01 -5.09
C ALA A 104 3.73 5.44 -4.87
N ARG A 105 4.52 6.42 -5.30
CA ARG A 105 4.11 7.83 -5.32
C ARG A 105 3.27 8.11 -6.57
N PRO A 106 2.22 8.94 -6.50
CA PRO A 106 1.45 9.35 -7.67
C PRO A 106 2.34 10.06 -8.69
N SER A 107 2.03 9.88 -9.98
CA SER A 107 2.77 10.46 -11.10
C SER A 107 2.73 11.99 -11.10
N TRP A 108 1.62 12.60 -10.69
CA TRP A 108 1.47 14.05 -10.66
C TRP A 108 2.30 14.73 -9.55
N GLU A 109 2.65 14.04 -8.45
CA GLU A 109 3.63 14.56 -7.48
C GLU A 109 5.06 14.60 -8.05
N LEU A 110 5.36 13.76 -9.04
CA LEU A 110 6.65 13.78 -9.74
C LEU A 110 6.69 14.87 -10.81
N SER A 111 5.55 15.16 -11.45
CA SER A 111 5.41 16.24 -12.43
C SER A 111 5.41 17.63 -11.82
N GLY A 112 5.13 17.76 -10.52
CA GLY A 112 5.23 19.02 -9.76
C GLY A 112 6.65 19.45 -9.40
N GLY A 113 7.68 18.72 -9.84
CA GLY A 113 9.08 19.14 -9.78
C GLY A 113 9.39 20.21 -10.83
N ASP A 114 8.68 21.34 -10.76
CA ASP A 114 8.96 22.52 -11.57
C ASP A 114 10.00 23.39 -10.84
N SER A 115 11.06 23.71 -11.58
CA SER A 115 11.82 24.96 -11.51
C SER A 115 12.27 25.47 -10.14
N GLN A 116 13.54 25.23 -9.82
CA GLN A 116 14.38 26.28 -9.24
C GLN A 116 15.83 26.17 -9.68
#